data_AF-A0A7V8JI43-F1
#
_entry.id   AF-A0A7V8JI43-F1
#
_cell.length_a   1.000
_cell.length_b   1.000
_cell.length_c   1.000
_cell.angle_alpha   90.00
_cell.angle_beta   90.00
_cell.angle_gamma   90.00
#
_symmetry.space_group_name_H-M   'P 1'
#
loop_
_entity.id
_entity.type
_entity.pdbx_description
1 polymer ?
#
loop_
_entity_poly.entity_id
_entity_poly.type
_entity_poly.pdbx_seq_one_letter_code
_entity_poly.pdbx_strand_id
1 'polypeptide(L)'
;MSRHLFVAGTDTGIGKTHGAQALVHAFRQTGERVAGMKPVASGSARTPEGLRNEDALALIAASDPTPPYDLVNPLAMEAAVAPHLAAVNEGVALRWEPLDAAFEALKGSHDRVVVEGVGGWLVPLADNMSAEDIPRR
;
A
#
# COMPACT_ATOMS: atom_id res chain seq x y z
N MET A 1 18.57 12.43 -1.67
CA MET A 1 17.41 12.12 -0.82
C MET A 1 16.41 11.32 -1.65
N SER A 2 15.69 10.38 -1.04
CA SER A 2 14.63 9.62 -1.73
C SER A 2 13.54 10.56 -2.24
N ARG A 3 13.02 10.32 -3.46
CA ARG A 3 11.88 11.07 -4.02
C ARG A 3 10.53 10.40 -3.66
N HIS A 4 10.57 9.18 -3.14
CA HIS A 4 9.40 8.41 -2.72
C HIS A 4 8.89 8.89 -1.36
N LEU A 5 7.58 8.77 -1.12
CA LEU A 5 6.95 9.23 0.11
C LEU A 5 6.19 8.09 0.79
N PHE A 6 6.18 8.12 2.12
CA PHE A 6 5.33 7.27 2.94
C PHE A 6 4.28 8.11 3.66
N VAL A 7 3.02 7.73 3.53
CA VAL A 7 1.88 8.37 4.20
C VAL A 7 1.55 7.56 5.45
N ALA A 8 2.10 8.02 6.58
CA ALA A 8 1.77 7.49 7.89
C ALA A 8 0.41 8.00 8.38
N GLY A 9 -0.18 7.31 9.35
CA GLY A 9 -1.36 7.76 10.06
C GLY A 9 -1.34 7.38 11.52
N THR A 10 -2.15 8.05 12.32
CA THR A 10 -2.32 7.73 13.75
C THR A 10 -3.33 6.60 13.97
N ASP A 11 -4.25 6.39 13.03
CA ASP A 11 -5.29 5.36 13.10
C ASP A 11 -5.85 5.00 11.70
N THR A 12 -6.78 4.05 11.64
CA THR A 12 -7.63 3.73 10.49
C THR A 12 -8.69 4.81 10.27
N GLY A 13 -9.13 5.03 9.03
CA GLY A 13 -10.24 5.95 8.72
C GLY A 13 -9.92 7.45 8.80
N ILE A 14 -8.69 7.83 9.11
CA ILE A 14 -8.29 9.25 9.23
C ILE A 14 -8.04 9.97 7.90
N GLY A 15 -8.26 9.31 6.76
CA GLY A 15 -8.08 9.90 5.43
C GLY A 15 -6.70 9.72 4.78
N LYS A 16 -5.93 8.68 5.16
CA LYS A 16 -4.63 8.36 4.53
C LYS A 16 -4.73 8.20 3.02
N THR A 17 -5.68 7.40 2.54
CA THR A 17 -5.93 7.15 1.11
C THR A 17 -6.15 8.45 0.35
N HIS A 18 -7.00 9.32 0.89
CA HIS A 18 -7.27 10.64 0.29
C HIS A 18 -6.00 11.50 0.21
N GLY A 19 -5.23 11.56 1.31
CA GLY A 19 -3.95 12.28 1.33
C GLY A 19 -2.93 11.70 0.34
N ALA A 20 -2.84 10.38 0.23
CA ALA A 20 -1.97 9.71 -0.72
C ALA A 20 -2.37 9.99 -2.17
N GLN A 21 -3.67 9.89 -2.51
CA GLN A 21 -4.18 10.26 -3.84
C GLN A 21 -3.89 11.73 -4.17
N ALA A 22 -4.10 12.64 -3.22
CA ALA A 22 -3.81 14.07 -3.42
C ALA A 22 -2.33 14.30 -3.76
N LEU A 23 -1.41 13.62 -3.08
CA LEU A 23 0.02 13.65 -3.40
C LEU A 23 0.30 13.09 -4.79
N VAL A 24 -0.28 11.93 -5.14
CA VAL A 24 -0.11 11.33 -6.47
C VAL A 24 -0.57 12.30 -7.55
N HIS A 25 -1.76 12.87 -7.44
CA HIS A 25 -2.28 13.85 -8.39
C HIS A 25 -1.41 15.11 -8.49
N ALA A 26 -0.96 15.65 -7.35
CA ALA A 26 -0.12 16.85 -7.32
C ALA A 26 1.22 16.62 -8.04
N PHE A 27 1.87 15.48 -7.83
CA PHE A 27 3.12 15.16 -8.53
C PHE A 27 2.91 14.84 -10.01
N ARG A 28 1.78 14.24 -10.39
CA ARG A 28 1.46 14.05 -11.81
C ARG A 28 1.31 15.38 -12.55
N GLN A 29 0.78 16.42 -11.90
CA GLN A 29 0.66 17.75 -12.49
C GLN A 29 2.03 18.40 -12.79
N THR A 30 3.12 17.90 -12.21
CA THR A 30 4.49 18.35 -12.55
C THR A 30 5.11 17.56 -13.71
N GLY A 31 4.35 16.63 -14.31
CA GLY A 31 4.81 15.77 -15.40
C GLY A 31 5.55 14.51 -14.95
N GLU A 32 5.61 14.23 -13.63
CA GLU A 32 6.19 12.98 -13.10
C GLU A 32 5.24 11.79 -13.36
N ARG A 33 5.82 10.61 -13.65
CA ARG A 33 5.12 9.33 -13.57
C ARG A 33 5.05 8.90 -12.11
N VAL A 34 3.84 8.70 -11.58
CA VAL A 34 3.64 8.50 -10.13
C VAL A 34 2.69 7.34 -9.89
N ALA A 35 3.14 6.41 -9.05
CA ALA A 35 2.30 5.33 -8.53
C ALA A 35 1.91 5.58 -7.07
N GLY A 36 0.67 5.25 -6.72
CA GLY A 36 0.25 4.98 -5.35
C GLY A 36 0.44 3.49 -5.03
N MET A 37 0.82 3.18 -3.80
CA MET A 37 1.02 1.80 -3.32
C MET A 37 0.32 1.61 -1.97
N LYS A 38 -0.40 0.50 -1.80
CA LYS A 38 -0.99 0.04 -0.54
C LYS A 38 -0.40 -1.35 -0.22
N PRO A 39 0.83 -1.42 0.33
CA PRO A 39 1.59 -2.66 0.43
C PRO A 39 0.86 -3.78 1.18
N VAL A 40 0.13 -3.42 2.24
CA VAL A 40 -0.64 -4.35 3.08
C VAL A 40 -2.05 -3.80 3.24
N ALA A 41 -3.04 -4.65 2.99
CA ALA A 41 -4.44 -4.32 3.19
C ALA A 41 -5.22 -5.51 3.74
N SER A 42 -6.14 -5.22 4.65
CA SER A 42 -7.16 -6.15 5.15
C SER A 42 -8.56 -5.64 4.77
N GLY A 43 -9.59 -6.47 4.93
CA GLY A 43 -10.95 -6.11 4.51
C GLY A 43 -11.14 -6.01 2.99
N SER A 44 -10.38 -6.81 2.23
CA SER A 44 -10.47 -6.84 0.76
C SER A 44 -11.69 -7.63 0.30
N ALA A 45 -12.38 -7.15 -0.73
CA ALA A 45 -13.49 -7.86 -1.35
C ALA A 45 -12.99 -8.96 -2.29
N ARG A 46 -13.66 -10.12 -2.29
CA ARG A 46 -13.40 -11.19 -3.25
C ARG A 46 -14.07 -10.89 -4.59
N THR A 47 -13.29 -10.75 -5.64
CA THR A 47 -13.76 -10.53 -7.02
C THR A 47 -13.30 -11.66 -7.95
N PRO A 48 -13.80 -11.76 -9.19
CA PRO A 48 -13.32 -12.75 -10.16
C PRO A 48 -11.81 -12.65 -10.46
N GLU A 49 -11.23 -11.47 -10.26
CA GLU A 49 -9.80 -11.20 -10.48
C GLU A 49 -8.94 -11.40 -9.22
N GLY A 50 -9.54 -11.84 -8.11
CA GLY A 50 -8.89 -12.05 -6.82
C GLY A 50 -9.36 -11.08 -5.74
N LEU A 51 -8.59 -10.93 -4.67
CA LEU A 51 -8.90 -9.98 -3.61
C LEU A 51 -8.65 -8.54 -4.09
N ARG A 52 -9.59 -7.63 -3.82
CA ARG A 52 -9.51 -6.22 -4.17
C ARG A 52 -9.83 -5.34 -2.97
N ASN A 53 -8.85 -4.55 -2.56
CA ASN A 53 -8.98 -3.54 -1.53
C ASN A 53 -9.34 -2.19 -2.16
N GLU A 54 -10.29 -1.49 -1.55
CA GLU A 54 -10.77 -0.20 -2.05
C GLU A 54 -9.69 0.90 -2.05
N ASP A 55 -8.84 0.96 -1.01
CA ASP A 55 -7.74 1.94 -0.95
C ASP A 55 -6.75 1.70 -2.09
N ALA A 56 -6.39 0.43 -2.32
CA ALA A 56 -5.50 0.03 -3.41
C ALA A 56 -6.07 0.42 -4.78
N LEU A 57 -7.36 0.16 -5.02
CA LEU A 57 -8.03 0.55 -6.26
C LEU A 57 -8.08 2.07 -6.44
N ALA A 58 -8.34 2.81 -5.37
CA ALA A 58 -8.34 4.28 -5.38
C ALA A 58 -6.95 4.85 -5.72
N LEU A 59 -5.89 4.23 -5.21
CA LEU A 59 -4.50 4.58 -5.53
C LEU A 59 -4.13 4.24 -6.98
N ILE A 60 -4.56 3.10 -7.50
CA ILE A 60 -4.39 2.74 -8.93
C ILE A 60 -5.05 3.80 -9.82
N ALA A 61 -6.29 4.19 -9.50
CA ALA A 61 -7.02 5.20 -10.27
C ALA A 61 -6.34 6.58 -10.26
N ALA A 62 -5.64 6.94 -9.17
CA ALA A 62 -4.88 8.17 -9.09
C ALA A 62 -3.53 8.10 -9.82
N SER A 63 -2.99 6.90 -10.05
CA SER A 63 -1.65 6.66 -10.61
C SER A 63 -1.57 6.86 -12.12
N ASP A 64 -0.37 7.14 -12.61
CA ASP A 64 -0.07 7.25 -14.05
C ASP A 64 1.43 7.08 -14.32
N PRO A 65 1.84 6.13 -15.19
CA PRO A 65 1.01 5.13 -15.85
C PRO A 65 0.29 4.21 -14.86
N THR A 66 -0.79 3.56 -15.29
CA THR A 66 -1.58 2.68 -14.40
C THR A 66 -0.77 1.44 -14.01
N PRO A 67 -0.45 1.22 -12.72
CA PRO A 67 0.28 0.05 -12.27
C PRO A 67 -0.64 -1.19 -12.17
N PRO A 68 -0.09 -2.42 -12.33
CA PRO A 68 -0.79 -3.65 -12.00
C PRO A 68 -1.20 -3.70 -10.52
N TYR A 69 -2.36 -4.32 -10.23
CA TYR A 69 -2.89 -4.42 -8.87
C TYR A 69 -1.89 -5.08 -7.90
N ASP A 70 -1.27 -6.18 -8.31
CA ASP A 70 -0.37 -6.95 -7.45
C ASP A 70 0.91 -6.20 -7.06
N LEU A 71 1.27 -5.15 -7.81
CA LEU A 71 2.36 -4.25 -7.42
C LEU A 71 1.89 -3.16 -6.44
N VAL A 72 0.62 -2.74 -6.52
CA VAL A 72 0.04 -1.77 -5.60
C VAL A 72 -0.28 -2.41 -4.26
N ASN A 73 -0.92 -3.59 -4.26
CA ASN A 73 -1.32 -4.30 -3.06
C ASN A 73 -0.90 -5.78 -3.12
N PRO A 74 0.41 -6.06 -2.94
CA PRO A 74 0.95 -7.42 -2.99
C PRO A 74 0.42 -8.33 -1.88
N LEU A 75 0.03 -7.76 -0.73
CA LEU A 75 -0.58 -8.49 0.38
C LEU A 75 -1.97 -7.95 0.69
N ALA A 76 -2.97 -8.57 0.07
CA ALA A 76 -4.40 -8.37 0.30
C ALA A 76 -4.96 -9.51 1.16
N MET A 77 -5.70 -9.17 2.20
CA MET A 77 -6.42 -10.12 3.07
C MET A 77 -7.90 -9.77 3.08
N GLU A 78 -8.76 -10.78 3.20
CA GLU A 78 -10.22 -10.65 3.15
C GLU A 78 -10.81 -10.19 4.49
N ALA A 79 -10.29 -10.67 5.61
CA ALA A 79 -10.83 -10.38 6.92
C ALA A 79 -10.71 -8.89 7.26
N ALA A 80 -11.84 -8.25 7.59
CA ALA A 80 -11.92 -6.83 7.96
C ALA A 80 -11.49 -6.60 9.43
N VAL A 81 -10.28 -7.00 9.76
CA VAL A 81 -9.65 -6.84 11.09
C VAL A 81 -8.23 -6.27 10.93
N ALA A 82 -7.53 -6.04 12.03
CA ALA A 82 -6.13 -5.58 11.98
C ALA A 82 -5.25 -6.57 11.16
N PRO A 83 -4.24 -6.08 10.41
CA PRO A 83 -3.47 -6.91 9.48
C PRO A 83 -2.90 -8.20 10.07
N HIS A 84 -2.31 -8.14 11.27
CA HIS A 84 -1.78 -9.33 11.95
C HIS A 84 -2.86 -10.37 12.28
N LEU A 85 -4.07 -9.94 12.67
CA LEU A 85 -5.19 -10.85 12.93
C LEU A 85 -5.71 -11.46 11.63
N ALA A 86 -5.80 -10.66 10.56
CA ALA A 86 -6.22 -11.15 9.26
C ALA A 86 -5.23 -12.21 8.73
N ALA A 87 -3.93 -11.95 8.86
CA ALA A 87 -2.87 -12.87 8.48
C ALA A 87 -2.97 -14.20 9.25
N VAL A 88 -3.17 -14.15 10.57
CA VAL A 88 -3.36 -15.35 11.40
C VAL A 88 -4.63 -16.11 10.99
N ASN A 89 -5.75 -15.42 10.78
CA ASN A 89 -7.03 -16.04 10.41
C ASN A 89 -6.97 -16.74 9.05
N GLU A 90 -6.22 -16.18 8.11
CA GLU A 90 -6.12 -16.68 6.74
C GLU A 90 -4.90 -17.60 6.52
N GLY A 91 -4.07 -17.81 7.55
CA GLY A 91 -2.84 -18.59 7.44
C GLY A 91 -1.80 -17.96 6.50
N VAL A 92 -1.85 -16.64 6.32
CA VAL A 92 -0.96 -15.88 5.46
C VAL A 92 0.28 -15.45 6.25
N ALA A 93 1.45 -15.87 5.81
CA ALA A 93 2.71 -15.38 6.38
C ALA A 93 3.11 -14.05 5.73
N LEU A 94 2.97 -12.96 6.48
CA LEU A 94 3.49 -11.64 6.09
C LEU A 94 5.02 -11.68 6.01
N ARG A 95 5.57 -11.24 4.87
CA ARG A 95 7.02 -11.23 4.59
C ARG A 95 7.39 -9.93 3.92
N TRP A 96 8.63 -9.48 4.13
CA TRP A 96 9.16 -8.28 3.47
C TRP A 96 9.38 -8.45 1.97
N GLU A 97 9.80 -9.64 1.53
CA GLU A 97 10.18 -9.89 0.15
C GLU A 97 9.12 -9.47 -0.90
N PRO A 98 7.82 -9.82 -0.77
CA PRO A 98 6.81 -9.37 -1.73
C PRO A 98 6.60 -7.85 -1.74
N LEU A 99 6.73 -7.20 -0.59
CA LEU A 99 6.56 -5.75 -0.45
C LEU A 99 7.72 -5.01 -1.10
N ASP A 100 8.95 -5.44 -0.80
CA ASP A 100 10.18 -4.87 -1.35
C ASP A 100 10.21 -5.07 -2.88
N ALA A 101 9.89 -6.29 -3.35
CA ALA A 101 9.88 -6.60 -4.79
C ALA A 101 8.84 -5.76 -5.55
N ALA A 102 7.64 -5.60 -4.99
CA ALA A 102 6.60 -4.76 -5.58
C ALA A 102 7.02 -3.28 -5.64
N PHE A 103 7.61 -2.77 -4.55
CA PHE A 103 8.11 -1.40 -4.48
C PHE A 103 9.23 -1.15 -5.49
N GLU A 104 10.22 -2.05 -5.60
CA GLU A 104 11.29 -1.93 -6.59
C GLU A 104 10.78 -1.99 -8.04
N ALA A 105 9.79 -2.83 -8.32
CA ALA A 105 9.15 -2.88 -9.63
C ALA A 105 8.42 -1.57 -9.98
N LEU A 106 7.71 -0.96 -9.02
CA LEU A 106 7.07 0.34 -9.18
C LEU A 106 8.12 1.44 -9.43
N LYS A 107 9.23 1.44 -8.68
CA LYS A 107 10.35 2.37 -8.89
C LYS A 107 11.01 2.24 -10.26
N GLY A 108 11.06 1.04 -10.82
CA GLY A 108 11.59 0.82 -12.17
C GLY A 108 10.75 1.45 -13.28
N SER A 109 9.46 1.66 -13.03
CA SER A 109 8.48 2.14 -14.03
C SER A 109 7.95 3.56 -13.77
N HIS A 110 8.12 4.09 -12.56
CA HIS A 110 7.62 5.39 -12.13
C HIS A 110 8.73 6.25 -11.53
N ASP A 111 8.65 7.57 -11.73
CA ASP A 111 9.61 8.51 -11.17
C ASP A 111 9.43 8.67 -9.66
N ARG A 112 8.22 8.39 -9.16
CA ARG A 112 7.84 8.47 -7.75
C ARG A 112 6.83 7.41 -7.36
N VAL A 113 6.92 6.99 -6.09
CA VAL A 113 5.95 6.09 -5.46
C VAL A 113 5.49 6.74 -4.16
N VAL A 114 4.18 6.83 -3.97
CA VAL A 114 3.53 7.27 -2.73
C VAL A 114 2.96 6.03 -2.05
N VAL A 115 3.63 5.59 -0.99
CA VAL A 115 3.27 4.40 -0.23
C VAL A 115 2.34 4.80 0.90
N GLU A 116 1.13 4.26 0.92
CA GLU A 116 0.17 4.44 1.99
C GLU A 116 0.37 3.40 3.08
N GLY A 117 0.55 3.85 4.33
CA GLY A 117 0.59 2.96 5.48
C GLY A 117 -0.75 2.27 5.77
N VAL A 118 -0.70 1.27 6.64
CA VAL A 118 -1.88 0.53 7.13
C VAL A 118 -2.09 0.82 8.61
N GLY A 119 -3.35 1.03 9.02
CA GLY A 119 -3.68 1.35 10.42
C GLY A 119 -2.95 2.58 10.97
N GLY A 120 -2.56 2.52 12.24
CA GLY A 120 -1.73 3.52 12.90
C GLY A 120 -0.22 3.26 12.71
N TRP A 121 0.61 4.23 13.09
CA TRP A 121 2.07 4.19 12.88
C TRP A 121 2.77 2.96 13.46
N LEU A 122 2.32 2.46 14.62
CA LEU A 122 2.90 1.29 15.31
C LEU A 122 2.03 0.02 15.17
N VAL A 123 1.16 -0.05 14.16
CA VAL A 123 0.30 -1.24 14.00
C VAL A 123 1.17 -2.46 13.70
N PRO A 124 0.99 -3.58 14.43
CA PRO A 124 1.70 -4.81 14.12
C PRO A 124 1.13 -5.43 12.84
N LEU A 125 2.05 -5.85 11.98
CA LEU A 125 1.78 -6.60 10.76
C LEU A 125 2.01 -8.09 11.02
N ALA A 126 3.16 -8.44 11.60
CA ALA A 126 3.54 -9.81 11.96
C ALA A 126 4.49 -9.79 13.16
N ASP A 127 4.92 -10.96 13.61
CA ASP A 127 5.97 -11.08 14.62
C ASP A 127 7.24 -10.35 14.13
N ASN A 128 7.64 -9.30 14.86
CA ASN A 128 8.76 -8.42 14.51
C ASN A 128 8.60 -7.62 13.20
N MET A 129 7.35 -7.35 12.80
CA MET A 129 7.06 -6.45 11.68
C MET A 129 5.93 -5.49 12.06
N SER A 130 6.17 -4.20 11.90
CA SER A 130 5.17 -3.17 12.15
C SER A 130 5.20 -2.08 11.08
N ALA A 131 4.15 -1.26 11.01
CA ALA A 131 3.96 -0.31 9.92
C ALA A 131 5.11 0.72 9.80
N GLU A 132 5.76 1.09 10.90
CA GLU A 132 6.91 2.01 10.94
C GLU A 132 8.19 1.46 10.32
N ASP A 133 8.27 0.15 10.11
CA ASP A 133 9.41 -0.50 9.45
C ASP A 133 9.36 -0.30 7.94
N ILE A 134 8.16 -0.20 7.35
CA ILE A 134 7.97 -0.05 5.89
C ILE A 134 8.84 1.08 5.31
N PRO A 135 8.80 2.34 5.80
CA PRO A 135 9.59 3.42 5.21
C PRO A 135 11.10 3.36 5.54
N ARG A 136 11.54 2.42 6.38
CA ARG A 136 12.97 2.23 6.73
C ARG A 136 13.68 1.26 5.79
N ARG A 137 12.92 0.54 4.96
CA ARG A 137 13.42 -0.38 3.94
C ARG A 137 13.62 0.36 2.62
#